data_AF-A0A925MU18-F1
#
_entry.id   AF-A0A925MU18-F1
#
_cell.length_a   1.000
_cell.length_b   1.000
_cell.length_c   1.000
_cell.angle_alpha   90.00
_cell.angle_beta   90.00
_cell.angle_gamma   90.00
#
_symmetry.space_group_name_H-M   'P 1'
#
loop_
_entity.id
_entity.type
_entity.pdbx_description
1 polymer ?
#
loop_
_entity_poly.entity_id
_entity_poly.type
_entity_poly.pdbx_seq_one_letter_code
_entity_poly.pdbx_strand_id
1 'polypeptide(L)'
;MRSMGKGAMALLLALPAPAAAQHVAVSAAPSTVSVTVYRNPDRGPGEAMELRWLGGYALITETRAITIPEGENEIRFEGVAGGIIPQTAIVTGLADGVLERNRDARLLSPEGLLDASLGR
;
A
#
# COMPACT_ATOMS: atom_id res chain seq x y z
N MET A 1 63.96 -34.21 20.21
CA MET A 1 63.83 -33.57 18.89
C MET A 1 62.36 -33.59 18.48
N ARG A 2 61.76 -32.41 18.28
CA ARG A 2 60.70 -32.01 17.31
C ARG A 2 59.54 -32.99 17.02
N SER A 3 58.27 -32.59 16.93
CA SER A 3 57.70 -31.33 16.46
C SER A 3 56.16 -31.35 16.55
N MET A 4 55.57 -30.17 16.84
CA MET A 4 54.23 -29.62 16.52
C MET A 4 53.10 -30.59 16.06
N GLY A 5 51.89 -30.58 16.60
CA GLY A 5 51.06 -29.42 16.93
C GLY A 5 50.27 -28.96 15.69
N LYS A 6 49.01 -29.39 15.54
CA LYS A 6 48.05 -28.80 14.58
C LYS A 6 46.65 -28.82 15.20
N GLY A 7 46.31 -27.72 15.88
CA GLY A 7 44.93 -27.42 16.27
C GLY A 7 44.11 -27.19 15.01
N ALA A 8 43.03 -27.96 14.85
CA ALA A 8 42.05 -27.73 13.81
C ALA A 8 41.13 -26.59 14.27
N MET A 9 41.43 -25.37 13.83
CA MET A 9 40.50 -24.24 13.93
C MET A 9 39.41 -24.45 12.87
N ALA A 10 38.26 -24.98 13.29
CA ALA A 10 37.08 -25.05 12.43
C ALA A 10 36.51 -23.63 12.25
N LEU A 11 36.77 -23.02 11.10
CA LEU A 11 36.15 -21.77 10.69
C LEU A 11 34.69 -22.06 10.31
N LEU A 12 33.76 -21.82 11.23
CA LEU A 12 32.33 -21.80 10.94
C LEU A 12 32.06 -20.66 9.95
N LEU A 13 31.88 -21.03 8.69
CA LEU A 13 31.30 -20.18 7.66
C LEU A 13 29.86 -19.83 8.09
N ALA A 14 29.66 -18.59 8.53
CA ALA A 14 28.33 -18.01 8.68
C ALA A 14 27.70 -17.94 7.28
N LEU A 15 26.93 -18.97 6.93
CA LEU A 15 26.09 -18.94 5.73
C LEU A 15 25.08 -17.80 5.90
N PRO A 16 25.00 -16.84 4.97
CA PRO A 16 23.95 -15.84 5.02
C PRO A 16 22.62 -16.58 4.92
N ALA A 17 21.83 -16.55 5.98
CA ALA A 17 20.45 -17.02 5.92
C ALA A 17 19.73 -16.16 4.87
N PRO A 18 18.96 -16.77 3.95
CA PRO A 18 18.18 -15.99 3.00
C PRO A 18 17.26 -15.08 3.81
N ALA A 19 17.42 -13.76 3.63
CA ALA A 19 16.43 -12.81 4.09
C ALA A 19 15.08 -13.27 3.51
N ALA A 20 14.12 -13.60 4.37
CA ALA A 20 12.76 -13.90 3.93
C ALA A 20 12.25 -12.67 3.20
N ALA A 21 12.22 -12.72 1.87
CA ALA A 21 11.70 -11.65 1.06
C ALA A 21 10.23 -11.46 1.45
N GLN A 22 9.88 -10.28 1.97
CA GLN A 22 8.50 -9.93 2.27
C GLN A 22 7.66 -10.16 1.01
N HIS A 23 6.64 -11.00 1.13
CA HIS A 23 5.83 -11.37 -0.01
C HIS A 23 4.95 -10.18 -0.40
N VAL A 24 5.12 -9.68 -1.63
CA VAL A 24 4.34 -8.56 -2.17
C VAL A 24 3.19 -9.12 -2.99
N ALA A 25 1.97 -9.05 -2.46
CA ALA A 25 0.77 -9.38 -3.21
C ALA A 25 0.36 -8.18 -4.09
N VAL A 26 0.38 -8.38 -5.42
CA VAL A 26 0.05 -7.31 -6.38
C VAL A 26 -1.39 -7.45 -6.85
N SER A 27 -2.17 -6.37 -6.68
CA SER A 27 -3.49 -6.22 -7.26
C SER A 27 -3.39 -5.36 -8.52
N ALA A 28 -3.24 -6.00 -9.67
CA ALA A 28 -3.08 -5.34 -10.97
C ALA A 28 -4.34 -4.56 -11.42
N ALA A 29 -5.54 -5.11 -11.20
CA ALA A 29 -6.80 -4.50 -11.64
C ALA A 29 -7.98 -4.85 -10.72
N PRO A 30 -9.04 -4.02 -10.67
CA PRO A 30 -10.27 -4.33 -9.96
C PRO A 30 -11.10 -5.41 -10.67
N SER A 31 -11.78 -6.26 -9.90
CA SER A 31 -12.75 -7.22 -10.42
C SER A 31 -14.09 -6.55 -10.74
N THR A 32 -14.45 -5.52 -9.99
CA THR A 32 -15.67 -4.73 -10.19
C THR A 32 -15.37 -3.26 -9.97
N VAL A 33 -15.95 -2.41 -10.82
CA VAL A 33 -15.94 -0.95 -10.68
C VAL A 33 -17.37 -0.44 -10.79
N SER A 34 -17.79 0.41 -9.86
CA SER A 34 -19.03 1.18 -9.95
C SER A 34 -18.75 2.67 -9.88
N VAL A 35 -19.50 3.44 -10.66
CA VAL A 35 -19.38 4.90 -10.73
C VAL A 35 -20.75 5.52 -10.49
N THR A 36 -20.86 6.33 -9.46
CA THR A 36 -22.04 7.14 -9.16
C THR A 36 -21.73 8.59 -9.46
N VAL A 37 -22.42 9.19 -10.43
CA VAL A 37 -22.23 10.59 -10.80
C VAL A 37 -23.28 11.48 -10.16
N TYR A 38 -22.83 12.50 -9.43
CA TYR A 38 -23.69 13.55 -8.89
C TYR A 38 -23.86 14.67 -9.92
N ARG A 39 -25.10 15.14 -10.08
CA ARG A 39 -25.46 16.15 -11.08
C ARG A 39 -24.74 17.47 -10.78
N ASN A 40 -24.20 18.12 -11.81
CA ASN A 40 -23.80 19.52 -11.78
C ASN A 40 -25.03 20.40 -11.46
N PRO A 41 -25.06 21.15 -10.34
CA PRO A 41 -26.21 21.97 -9.96
C PRO A 41 -26.54 23.07 -10.98
N ASP A 42 -25.56 23.51 -11.77
CA ASP A 42 -25.73 24.57 -12.78
C ASP A 42 -26.22 24.03 -14.13
N ARG A 43 -26.32 22.70 -14.30
CA ARG A 43 -26.77 22.06 -15.55
C ARG A 43 -28.30 21.99 -15.63
N GLY A 44 -28.85 22.39 -16.77
CA GLY A 44 -30.28 22.33 -17.04
C GLY A 44 -30.87 20.90 -17.06
N PRO A 45 -32.16 20.71 -16.71
CA PRO A 45 -32.80 19.39 -16.64
C PRO A 45 -32.80 18.56 -17.94
N GLY A 46 -32.63 19.21 -19.09
CA GLY A 46 -32.60 18.56 -20.42
C GLY A 46 -31.24 18.61 -21.11
N GLU A 47 -30.23 19.20 -20.49
CA GLU A 47 -28.88 19.28 -21.07
C GLU A 47 -28.16 17.95 -20.91
N ALA A 48 -27.44 17.49 -21.93
CA ALA A 48 -26.63 16.27 -21.85
C ALA A 48 -25.47 16.44 -20.86
N MET A 49 -24.98 15.34 -20.30
CA MET A 49 -23.77 15.36 -19.48
C MET A 49 -22.52 15.45 -20.36
N GLU A 50 -21.59 16.34 -20.03
CA GLU A 50 -20.25 16.34 -20.62
C GLU A 50 -19.37 15.30 -19.92
N LEU A 51 -19.26 14.10 -20.49
CA LEU A 51 -18.53 12.98 -19.85
C LEU A 51 -17.03 13.23 -19.64
N ARG A 52 -16.47 14.19 -20.37
CA ARG A 52 -15.06 14.60 -20.27
C ARG A 52 -14.83 15.53 -19.07
N TRP A 53 -15.87 16.23 -18.65
CA TRP A 53 -15.84 17.21 -17.57
C TRP A 53 -17.24 17.36 -16.96
N LEU A 54 -17.52 16.57 -15.93
CA LEU A 54 -18.86 16.43 -15.39
C LEU A 54 -19.41 17.72 -14.72
N GLY A 55 -18.54 18.68 -14.39
CA GLY A 55 -18.92 19.89 -13.65
C GLY A 55 -19.49 19.60 -12.25
N GLY A 56 -19.22 18.40 -11.73
CA GLY A 56 -19.73 17.89 -10.46
C GLY A 56 -18.82 16.78 -9.94
N TYR A 57 -19.31 16.01 -8.97
CA TYR A 57 -18.52 14.94 -8.33
C TYR A 57 -18.93 13.56 -8.85
N ALA A 58 -17.99 12.62 -8.88
CA ALA A 58 -18.27 11.20 -9.06
C ALA A 58 -17.68 10.41 -7.89
N LEU A 59 -18.45 9.46 -7.37
CA LEU A 59 -17.97 8.45 -6.45
C LEU A 59 -17.60 7.21 -7.25
N ILE A 60 -16.32 6.82 -7.18
CA ILE A 60 -15.80 5.59 -7.78
C ILE A 60 -15.62 4.57 -6.67
N THR A 61 -16.21 3.39 -6.82
CA THR A 61 -16.00 2.25 -5.90
C THR A 61 -15.36 1.11 -6.68
N GLU A 62 -14.21 0.63 -6.21
CA GLU A 62 -13.51 -0.52 -6.77
C GLU A 62 -13.54 -1.69 -5.79
N THR A 63 -13.74 -2.91 -6.31
CA THR A 63 -13.59 -4.15 -5.54
C THR A 63 -12.46 -4.97 -6.13
N ARG A 64 -11.58 -5.49 -5.27
CA ARG A 64 -10.39 -6.28 -5.64
C ARG A 64 -10.34 -7.53 -4.79
N ALA A 65 -10.11 -8.68 -5.41
CA ALA A 65 -9.87 -9.95 -4.73
C ALA A 65 -8.37 -10.23 -4.72
N ILE A 66 -7.80 -10.42 -3.52
CA ILE A 66 -6.36 -10.61 -3.34
C ILE A 66 -6.16 -11.82 -2.43
N THR A 67 -5.34 -12.77 -2.88
CA THR A 67 -4.90 -13.89 -2.05
C THR A 67 -3.74 -13.44 -1.19
N ILE A 68 -3.93 -13.49 0.13
CA ILE A 68 -2.92 -13.11 1.11
C ILE A 68 -2.43 -14.40 1.77
N PRO A 69 -1.15 -14.79 1.62
CA PRO A 69 -0.60 -15.93 2.35
C PRO A 69 -0.46 -15.63 3.84
N GLU A 70 -0.26 -16.65 4.66
CA GLU A 70 -0.07 -16.47 6.10
C GLU A 70 1.16 -15.60 6.41
N GLY A 71 1.06 -14.77 7.46
CA GLY A 71 2.13 -13.89 7.92
C GLY A 71 1.99 -12.43 7.46
N GLU A 72 3.09 -11.70 7.58
CA GLU A 72 3.16 -10.28 7.20
C GLU A 72 3.30 -10.13 5.69
N ASN A 73 2.43 -9.31 5.10
CA ASN A 73 2.36 -9.13 3.65
C ASN A 73 2.29 -7.66 3.29
N GLU A 74 3.02 -7.28 2.25
CA GLU A 74 2.83 -6.00 1.58
C GLU A 74 1.81 -6.19 0.45
N ILE A 75 0.79 -5.35 0.39
CA ILE A 75 -0.20 -5.37 -0.70
C ILE A 75 -0.03 -4.11 -1.53
N ARG A 76 0.20 -4.28 -2.84
CA ARG A 76 0.33 -3.17 -3.79
C ARG A 76 -0.89 -3.08 -4.68
N PHE A 77 -1.57 -1.93 -4.61
CA PHE A 77 -2.70 -1.61 -5.47
C PHE A 77 -2.25 -0.78 -6.66
N GLU A 78 -2.14 -1.41 -7.83
CA GLU A 78 -1.75 -0.72 -9.06
C GLU A 78 -2.94 0.04 -9.68
N GLY A 79 -2.63 1.15 -10.35
CA GLY A 79 -3.62 2.00 -11.02
C GLY A 79 -4.47 2.88 -10.10
N VAL A 80 -4.33 2.78 -8.78
CA VAL A 80 -5.14 3.53 -7.80
C VAL A 80 -4.58 4.94 -7.57
N ALA A 81 -3.28 5.06 -7.29
CA ALA A 81 -2.67 6.32 -6.85
C ALA A 81 -2.73 7.45 -7.90
N GLY A 82 -2.82 7.12 -9.19
CA GLY A 82 -2.88 8.13 -10.26
C GLY A 82 -4.20 8.89 -10.36
N GLY A 83 -5.28 8.38 -9.75
CA GLY A 83 -6.63 8.92 -9.90
C GLY A 83 -7.31 9.39 -8.61
N ILE A 84 -6.64 9.31 -7.46
CA ILE A 84 -7.23 9.65 -6.16
C ILE A 84 -6.35 10.60 -5.35
N ILE A 85 -6.96 11.31 -4.39
CA ILE A 85 -6.21 11.91 -3.29
C ILE A 85 -5.93 10.75 -2.31
N PRO A 86 -4.67 10.31 -2.10
CA PRO A 86 -4.42 9.09 -1.32
C PRO A 86 -4.99 9.10 0.10
N GLN A 87 -5.10 10.30 0.69
CA GLN A 87 -5.64 10.52 2.03
C GLN A 87 -7.13 10.18 2.17
N THR A 88 -7.87 10.13 1.06
CA THR A 88 -9.31 9.82 1.06
C THR A 88 -9.59 8.34 0.84
N ALA A 89 -8.56 7.50 0.65
CA ALA A 89 -8.75 6.07 0.48
C ALA A 89 -9.33 5.43 1.75
N ILE A 90 -10.40 4.65 1.58
CA ILE A 90 -11.01 3.87 2.65
C ILE A 90 -10.77 2.39 2.35
N VAL A 91 -10.06 1.71 3.25
CA VAL A 91 -9.85 0.26 3.19
C VAL A 91 -10.83 -0.41 4.17
N THR A 92 -11.55 -1.42 3.70
CA THR A 92 -12.50 -2.21 4.50
C THR A 92 -12.27 -3.70 4.26
N GLY A 93 -12.81 -4.57 5.12
CA GLY A 93 -12.69 -6.04 4.97
C GLY A 93 -11.43 -6.66 5.55
N LEU A 94 -10.59 -5.90 6.27
CA LEU A 94 -9.49 -6.44 7.08
C LEU A 94 -10.05 -6.96 8.41
N ALA A 95 -9.59 -8.14 8.85
CA ALA A 95 -10.09 -8.80 10.07
C ALA A 95 -9.94 -7.92 11.32
N ASP A 96 -8.78 -7.28 11.48
CA ASP A 96 -8.45 -6.42 12.61
C ASP A 96 -8.54 -4.92 12.27
N GLY A 97 -9.13 -4.59 11.12
CA GLY A 97 -9.25 -3.21 10.63
C GLY A 97 -7.91 -2.61 10.18
N VAL A 98 -7.85 -1.27 10.15
CA VAL A 98 -6.65 -0.52 9.75
C VAL A 98 -5.96 -0.02 11.02
N LEU A 99 -4.75 -0.51 11.28
CA LEU A 99 -3.95 -0.10 12.45
C LEU A 99 -3.34 1.30 12.27
N GLU A 100 -2.83 1.59 11.07
CA GLU A 100 -2.14 2.84 10.78
C GLU A 100 -2.38 3.31 9.33
N ARG A 101 -2.37 4.63 9.10
CA ARG A 101 -2.37 5.24 7.76
C ARG A 101 -1.33 6.36 7.71
N ASN A 102 -0.32 6.22 6.86
CA ASN A 102 0.65 7.27 6.61
C ASN A 102 0.96 7.39 5.11
N ARG A 103 1.05 8.63 4.61
CA ARG A 103 1.49 8.96 3.25
C ARG A 103 2.99 8.72 3.05
N ASP A 104 3.80 9.00 4.07
CA ASP A 104 5.26 9.06 3.97
C ASP A 104 5.94 7.75 4.42
N ALA A 105 5.14 6.69 4.63
CA ALA A 105 5.57 5.38 5.15
C ALA A 105 6.36 5.45 6.47
N ARG A 106 6.22 6.55 7.23
CA ARG A 106 6.77 6.66 8.58
C ARG A 106 5.80 6.04 9.57
N LEU A 107 6.33 5.41 10.62
CA LEU A 107 5.49 5.04 11.75
C LEU A 107 5.00 6.32 12.45
N LEU A 108 3.72 6.38 12.81
CA LEU A 108 3.14 7.38 13.70
C LEU A 108 3.67 7.18 15.14
N SER A 109 4.95 7.50 15.31
CA SER A 109 5.65 7.49 16.60
C SER A 109 5.82 8.93 17.10
N PRO A 110 6.03 9.14 18.42
CA PRO A 110 6.34 10.46 18.95
C PRO A 110 7.52 11.15 18.24
N GLU A 111 8.53 10.38 17.86
CA GLU A 111 9.70 10.86 17.12
C GLU A 111 9.35 11.18 15.65
N GLY A 112 8.60 10.32 14.98
CA GLY A 112 8.17 10.53 13.60
C GLY A 112 7.27 11.77 13.44
N LEU A 113 6.43 12.04 14.44
CA LEU A 113 5.61 13.27 14.51
C LEU A 113 6.48 14.53 14.73
N LEU A 114 7.49 14.43 15.58
CA LEU A 114 8.41 15.53 15.84
C LEU A 114 9.23 15.86 14.57
N ASP A 115 9.79 14.85 13.91
CA ASP A 115 10.56 15.06 12.68
C ASP A 115 9.70 15.62 11.53
N ALA A 116 8.48 15.12 11.37
CA ALA A 116 7.52 15.68 10.41
C ALA A 116 7.19 17.16 10.70
N SER A 117 7.05 17.54 11.98
CA SER A 117 6.81 18.94 12.37
C SER A 117 7.99 19.86 12.06
N LEU A 118 9.20 19.30 12.01
CA LEU A 118 10.45 19.98 11.70
C LEU A 118 10.81 19.91 10.20
N GLY A 119 10.00 19.24 9.39
CA GLY A 119 10.24 19.05 7.95
C GLY A 119 11.43 18.15 7.62
N ARG A 120 11.87 17.29 8.55
CA ARG A 120 12.94 16.31 8.35
C ARG A 120 12.37 14.94 8.07
#